data_AF-A0A0F2L756-F1
#
_entry.id   AF-A0A0F2L756-F1
#
_cell.length_a   1.000
_cell.length_b   1.000
_cell.length_c   1.000
_cell.angle_alpha   90.00
_cell.angle_beta   90.00
_cell.angle_gamma   90.00
#
_symmetry.space_group_name_H-M   'P 1'
#
loop_
_entity.id
_entity.type
_entity.pdbx_description
1 polymer ?
#
loop_
_entity_poly.entity_id
_entity_poly.type
_entity_poly.pdbx_seq_one_letter_code
_entity_poly.pdbx_strand_id
1 'polypeptide(L)' 'SPRTLEAVYERYLKLYVECPVCHSIDTYLEKEGRIYVLVCTACGARTPRKSIS' A
#
# COMPACT_ATOMS: atom_id res chain seq x y z
N SER A 1 13.48 18.86 -7.10
CA SER A 1 12.51 19.97 -6.99
C SER A 1 11.31 19.47 -6.19
N PRO A 2 10.49 20.34 -5.57
CA PRO A 2 9.35 19.94 -4.75
C PRO A 2 8.49 18.88 -5.45
N ARG A 3 8.19 19.10 -6.74
CA ARG A 3 7.44 18.21 -7.65
C ARG A 3 7.83 16.73 -7.60
N THR A 4 9.09 16.42 -7.30
CA THR A 4 9.56 15.04 -7.23
C THR A 4 9.09 14.36 -5.95
N LEU A 5 9.03 15.07 -4.82
CA LEU A 5 8.60 14.53 -3.54
C LEU A 5 7.12 14.20 -3.55
N GLU A 6 6.28 15.10 -4.06
CA GLU A 6 4.83 14.85 -4.15
C GLU A 6 4.54 13.62 -5.03
N ALA A 7 5.22 13.48 -6.17
CA ALA A 7 5.05 12.33 -7.05
C ALA A 7 5.53 11.00 -6.44
N VAL A 8 6.48 11.03 -5.51
CA VAL A 8 6.91 9.85 -4.75
C VAL A 8 5.87 9.51 -3.68
N TYR A 9 5.37 10.53 -2.99
CA TYR A 9 4.36 10.39 -1.95
C TYR A 9 3.05 9.81 -2.48
N GLU A 10 2.54 10.34 -3.60
CA GLU A 10 1.33 9.81 -4.26
C GLU A 10 1.48 8.35 -4.68
N ARG A 11 2.65 7.98 -5.21
CA ARG A 11 2.95 6.59 -5.57
C ARG A 11 3.00 5.69 -4.33
N TYR A 12 3.56 6.18 -3.23
CA TYR A 12 3.60 5.44 -1.98
C TYR A 12 2.19 5.16 -1.46
N LEU A 13 1.33 6.19 -1.40
CA LEU A 13 -0.07 6.04 -0.97
C LEU A 13 -0.81 4.99 -1.80
N LYS A 14 -0.76 5.09 -3.13
CA LYS A 14 -1.44 4.14 -4.03
C LYS A 14 -0.93 2.70 -3.93
N LEU A 15 0.36 2.52 -3.64
CA LEU A 15 0.97 1.19 -3.60
C LEU A 15 0.91 0.52 -2.23
N TYR A 16 0.93 1.28 -1.15
CA TYR A 16 1.14 0.73 0.19
C TYR A 16 0.10 1.15 1.22
N VAL A 17 -0.84 2.04 0.87
CA VAL A 17 -1.89 2.52 1.80
C VAL A 17 -3.29 2.30 1.22
N GLU A 18 -3.52 2.66 -0.04
CA GLU A 18 -4.83 2.55 -0.66
C GLU A 18 -5.14 1.09 -1.04
N CYS A 19 -6.30 0.61 -0.63
CA CYS A 19 -6.82 -0.68 -1.06
C CYS A 19 -7.14 -0.64 -2.57
N PRO A 20 -6.56 -1.51 -3.42
CA PRO A 20 -6.82 -1.49 -4.86
C PRO A 20 -8.21 -2.03 -5.23
N VAL A 21 -8.98 -2.53 -4.27
CA VAL A 21 -10.31 -3.11 -4.49
C VAL A 21 -11.41 -2.10 -4.18
N CYS A 22 -11.35 -1.44 -3.02
CA CYS A 22 -12.40 -0.53 -2.55
C CYS A 22 -11.93 0.91 -2.34
N HIS A 23 -10.66 1.23 -2.60
CA HIS A 23 -10.06 2.55 -2.43
C HIS A 23 -10.06 3.10 -0.98
N SER A 24 -10.42 2.29 0.01
CA SER A 24 -10.28 2.64 1.42
C SER A 24 -8.78 2.73 1.80
N ILE A 25 -8.49 3.65 2.71
CA ILE A 25 -7.18 3.81 3.36
C ILE A 25 -7.08 3.03 4.68
N ASP A 26 -8.16 2.33 5.07
CA ASP A 26 -8.22 1.46 6.24
C ASP A 26 -7.49 0.15 5.91
N THR A 27 -6.17 0.23 5.90
CA THR A 27 -5.28 -0.88 5.56
C THR A 27 -4.07 -0.95 6.49
N TYR A 28 -3.43 -2.11 6.55
CA TYR A 28 -2.15 -2.29 7.20
C TYR A 28 -1.27 -3.25 6.40
N LEU A 29 0.05 -3.15 6.58
CA LEU A 29 1.01 -4.07 5.98
C LEU A 29 1.35 -5.20 6.94
N GLU A 30 1.10 -6.44 6.52
CA GLU A 30 1.44 -7.66 7.22
C GLU A 30 2.67 -8.30 6.58
N LYS A 31 3.69 -8.64 7.37
CA LYS A 31 4.91 -9.28 6.85
C LYS A 31 4.74 -10.81 6.86
N GLU A 32 4.65 -11.40 5.68
CA GLU A 32 4.55 -12.85 5.51
C GLU A 32 5.85 -13.38 4.90
N GLY A 33 6.76 -13.84 5.75
CA GLY A 33 8.09 -14.31 5.33
C GLY A 33 8.92 -13.19 4.70
N ARG A 34 9.12 -13.26 3.37
CA ARG A 34 9.92 -12.29 2.60
C ARG A 34 9.09 -11.25 1.86
N ILE A 35 7.77 -11.33 1.92
CA ILE A 35 6.86 -10.40 1.24
C ILE A 35 6.06 -9.58 2.26
N TYR A 36 5.59 -8.43 1.82
CA TYR A 36 4.59 -7.66 2.53
C TYR A 36 3.24 -7.87 1.88
N VAL A 37 2.20 -7.98 2.68
CA VAL A 37 0.81 -8.11 2.24
C VAL A 37 0.04 -6.91 2.76
N LEU A 38 -0.57 -6.16 1.86
CA LEU A 38 -1.50 -5.09 2.21
C LEU A 38 -2.86 -5.72 2.50
N VAL A 39 -3.31 -5.58 3.75
CA VAL A 39 -4.58 -6.11 4.26
C VAL A 39 -5.53 -4.94 4.48
N CYS A 40 -6.71 -4.98 3.86
CA CYS A 40 -7.76 -3.98 4.05
C CYS A 40 -8.75 -4.41 5.13
N THR A 41 -8.96 -3.56 6.14
CA THR A 41 -9.91 -3.83 7.23
C THR A 41 -11.35 -3.47 6.87
N ALA A 42 -11.55 -2.65 5.84
CA ALA A 42 -12.89 -2.28 5.36
C ALA A 42 -13.56 -3.37 4.49
N CYS A 43 -12.81 -4.03 3.61
CA CYS A 43 -13.35 -5.04 2.68
C CYS A 43 -12.73 -6.45 2.82
N GLY A 44 -11.67 -6.60 3.62
CA GLY A 44 -10.98 -7.89 3.81
C GLY A 44 -10.01 -8.28 2.69
N ALA A 45 -9.82 -7.44 1.66
CA ALA A 45 -8.89 -7.73 0.58
C ALA A 45 -7.44 -7.89 1.11
N ARG A 46 -6.73 -8.91 0.63
CA ARG A 46 -5.32 -9.18 0.94
C ARG A 46 -4.53 -9.17 -0.36
N THR A 47 -3.60 -8.23 -0.50
CA THR A 47 -2.84 -8.03 -1.74
C THR A 47 -1.33 -8.02 -1.50
N PRO A 48 -0.54 -8.92 -2.13
CA PRO A 48 0.91 -8.92 -1.96
C PRO A 48 1.51 -7.65 -2.60
N ARG A 49 2.42 -7.00 -1.88
CA ARG A 49 3.16 -5.83 -2.34
C ARG A 49 4.64 -6.17 -2.45
N LYS A 50 5.32 -5.51 -3.40
CA LYS A 50 6.77 -5.64 -3.55
C LYS A 50 7.43 -5.09 -2.29
N SER A 51 8.48 -5.76 -1.83
CA SER A 51 9.31 -5.28 -0.73
C SER A 51 9.89 -3.91 -1.11
N ILE A 52 9.82 -2.95 -0.19
CA ILE A 52 10.56 -1.69 -0.32
C ILE A 52 12.03 -2.04 -0.08
N SER A 53 12.77 -2.28 -1.16
CA SER A 53 14.22 -2.44 -1.20
C SER A 53 14.84 -1.29 -1.97
#